data_AF-A0A3E0WSH1-F1
#
_entry.id   AF-A0A3E0WSH1-F1
#
_cell.length_a   1.000
_cell.length_b   1.000
_cell.length_c   1.000
_cell.angle_alpha   90.00
_cell.angle_beta   90.00
_cell.angle_gamma   90.00
#
_symmetry.space_group_name_H-M   'P 1'
#
loop_
_entity.id
_entity.type
_entity.pdbx_description
1 polymer ?
#
loop_
_entity_poly.entity_id
_entity_poly.type
_entity_poly.pdbx_seq_one_letter_code
_entity_poly.pdbx_strand_id
1 'polypeptide(L)' 'MDFWFIIKERYIPLSFFLIIIFISLFFFLVTWKNKLNISKKLIVIITTICFVITFTSILALIFTVAFGYNS' A
#
# COMPACT_ATOMS: atom_id res chain seq x y z
N MET A 1 24.60 5.31 -3.07
CA MET A 1 24.55 3.93 -2.55
C MET A 1 23.99 3.00 -3.62
N ASP A 2 24.43 1.75 -3.67
CA ASP A 2 23.74 0.73 -4.48
C ASP A 2 22.31 0.57 -3.99
N PHE A 3 21.36 0.44 -4.91
CA PHE A 3 19.93 0.25 -4.59
C PHE A 3 19.72 -0.93 -3.63
N TRP A 4 20.56 -1.97 -3.78
CA TRP A 4 20.61 -3.14 -2.93
C TRP A 4 20.95 -2.81 -1.46
N PHE A 5 21.82 -1.83 -1.24
CA PHE A 5 22.25 -1.42 0.09
C PHE A 5 21.09 -0.73 0.84
N ILE A 6 20.36 0.15 0.14
CA ILE A 6 19.19 0.86 0.70
C ILE A 6 18.07 -0.11 1.06
N ILE A 7 17.81 -1.10 0.20
CA ILE A 7 16.83 -2.15 0.47
C ILE A 7 17.23 -2.95 1.72
N LYS A 8 18.52 -3.29 1.87
CA LYS A 8 19.02 -4.03 3.03
C LYS A 8 18.92 -3.23 4.32
N GLU A 9 19.23 -1.94 4.27
CA GLU A 9 19.29 -1.07 5.44
C GLU A 9 17.89 -0.60 5.90
N ARG A 10 16.96 -0.43 4.95
CA ARG A 10 15.58 0.03 5.20
C ARG A 10 14.53 -1.05 4.92
N TYR A 11 14.92 -2.33 5.01
CA TYR A 11 14.02 -3.45 4.69
C TYR A 11 12.75 -3.45 5.56
N ILE A 12 12.86 -3.02 6.83
CA ILE A 12 11.75 -2.99 7.80
C ILE A 12 10.62 -2.06 7.33
N PRO A 13 10.85 -0.74 7.13
CA PRO A 13 9.78 0.14 6.66
C PRO A 13 9.29 -0.23 5.25
N LEU A 14 10.20 -0.67 4.36
CA LEU A 14 9.82 -1.13 3.02
C LEU A 14 8.83 -2.29 3.08
N SER A 15 9.16 -3.36 3.81
CA SER A 15 8.30 -4.53 3.98
C SER A 15 6.97 -4.18 4.64
N PHE A 16 6.96 -3.29 5.63
CA PHE A 16 5.73 -2.85 6.29
C PHE A 16 4.75 -2.18 5.31
N PHE A 17 5.21 -1.22 4.51
CA PHE A 17 4.35 -0.57 3.51
C PHE A 17 3.90 -1.55 2.42
N LEU A 18 4.75 -2.50 2.05
CA LEU A 18 4.44 -3.53 1.07
C LEU A 18 3.31 -4.46 1.57
N ILE A 19 3.36 -4.86 2.85
CA ILE A 19 2.30 -5.64 3.49
C ILE A 19 0.97 -4.87 3.52
N ILE A 20 1.00 -3.57 3.85
CA ILE A 20 -0.21 -2.73 3.85
C ILE A 20 -0.86 -2.66 2.47
N ILE A 21 -0.04 -2.53 1.41
CA ILE A 21 -0.53 -2.53 0.02
C ILE A 21 -1.20 -3.87 -0.31
N PHE A 22 -0.57 -4.99 0.07
CA PHE A 22 -1.17 -6.31 -0.16
C PHE A 22 -2.48 -6.53 0.60
N ILE A 23 -2.55 -6.10 1.86
CA ILE A 23 -3.78 -6.18 2.66
C ILE A 23 -4.89 -5.33 2.02
N SER A 24 -4.56 -4.13 1.56
CA SER A 24 -5.51 -3.22 0.90
C SER A 24 -6.05 -3.81 -0.41
N LEU A 25 -5.17 -4.41 -1.22
CA LEU A 25 -5.55 -5.12 -2.44
C LEU A 25 -6.43 -6.34 -2.14
N PHE A 26 -6.10 -7.10 -1.09
CA PHE A 26 -6.90 -8.25 -0.68
C PHE A 26 -8.31 -7.82 -0.24
N PHE A 27 -8.42 -6.77 0.57
CA PHE A 27 -9.70 -6.19 0.97
C PHE A 27 -10.51 -5.70 -0.23
N PHE A 28 -9.85 -5.09 -1.20
CA PHE A 28 -10.49 -4.67 -2.45
C PHE A 28 -11.05 -5.86 -3.23
N LEU A 29 -10.27 -6.95 -3.37
CA LEU A 29 -10.72 -8.18 -4.06
C LEU A 29 -11.90 -8.85 -3.34
N VAL A 30 -11.86 -8.93 -2.01
CA VAL A 30 -12.96 -9.49 -1.20
C VAL A 30 -14.22 -8.66 -1.36
N THR A 31 -14.09 -7.32 -1.31
CA THR A 31 -15.20 -6.40 -1.51
C THR A 31 -15.77 -6.51 -2.91
N TRP A 32 -14.92 -6.67 -3.93
CA TRP A 32 -15.31 -6.84 -5.32
C TRP A 32 -16.06 -8.16 -5.55
N LYS A 33 -15.58 -9.27 -4.96
CA LYS A 33 -16.25 -10.58 -5.03
C LYS A 33 -17.63 -10.55 -4.37
N ASN A 34 -17.76 -9.83 -3.26
CA ASN A 34 -19.02 -9.72 -2.50
C ASN A 34 -19.89 -8.53 -2.93
N LYS A 35 -19.60 -7.88 -4.07
CA LYS A 35 -20.28 -6.64 -4.50
C LYS A 35 -21.80 -6.77 -4.68
N LEU A 36 -22.31 -7.98 -4.88
CA LEU A 36 -23.73 -8.25 -5.04
C LEU A 36 -24.47 -8.31 -3.69
N ASN A 37 -23.75 -8.64 -2.61
CA ASN A 37 -24.31 -8.81 -1.27
C ASN A 37 -24.10 -7.57 -0.38
N ILE A 38 -23.23 -6.64 -0.80
CA ILE A 38 -22.85 -5.44 -0.05
C ILE A 38 -23.55 -4.21 -0.65
N SER A 39 -24.02 -3.30 0.20
CA SER A 39 -24.62 -2.04 -0.25
C SER A 39 -23.65 -1.24 -1.12
N LYS A 40 -24.12 -0.69 -2.25
CA LYS A 40 -23.31 0.11 -3.17
C LYS A 40 -22.55 1.25 -2.48
N LYS A 41 -23.17 1.88 -1.48
CA LYS A 41 -22.53 2.95 -0.68
C LYS A 41 -21.33 2.44 0.13
N LEU A 42 -21.46 1.25 0.73
CA LEU A 42 -20.38 0.62 1.49
C LEU A 42 -19.21 0.24 0.58
N ILE A 43 -19.49 -0.27 -0.63
CA ILE A 43 -18.45 -0.57 -1.61
C ILE A 43 -17.66 0.69 -1.94
N VAL A 44 -18.34 1.80 -2.26
CA VAL A 44 -17.66 3.07 -2.56
C VAL A 44 -16.79 3.53 -1.39
N ILE A 45 -17.28 3.48 -0.16
CA ILE A 45 -16.50 3.87 1.02
C ILE A 45 -15.24 2.99 1.16
N ILE A 46 -15.39 1.67 1.08
CA ILE A 46 -14.28 0.72 1.23
C ILE A 46 -13.25 0.92 0.11
N THR A 47 -13.69 1.09 -1.14
CA THR A 47 -12.78 1.30 -2.26
C THR A 47 -12.05 2.64 -2.15
N THR A 48 -12.72 3.71 -1.73
CA THR A 48 -12.07 5.00 -1.47
C THR A 48 -11.03 4.89 -0.37
N ILE A 49 -11.35 4.23 0.75
CA ILE A 49 -10.40 4.05 1.87
C ILE A 49 -9.19 3.22 1.40
N CYS A 50 -9.41 2.10 0.71
CA CYS A 50 -8.33 1.28 0.17
C CYS A 50 -7.46 2.08 -0.80
N PHE A 51 -8.06 2.90 -1.66
CA PHE A 51 -7.33 3.75 -2.60
C PHE A 51 -6.44 4.77 -1.88
N VAL A 52 -6.98 5.49 -0.90
CA VAL A 52 -6.21 6.47 -0.12
C VAL A 52 -5.04 5.80 0.60
N ILE A 53 -5.29 4.68 1.30
CA ILE A 53 -4.24 3.94 2.03
C ILE A 53 -3.14 3.44 1.08
N THR A 54 -3.53 2.91 -0.08
CA THR A 54 -2.57 2.41 -1.07
C THR A 54 -1.74 3.56 -1.63
N PHE A 55 -2.38 4.68 -1.97
CA PHE A 55 -1.71 5.87 -2.50
C PHE A 55 -0.72 6.46 -1.49
N THR A 56 -1.12 6.65 -0.23
CA THR A 56 -0.22 7.15 0.82
C THR A 56 0.93 6.19 1.10
N SER A 57 0.69 4.88 1.05
CA SER A 57 1.74 3.86 1.23
C SER A 57 2.77 3.91 0.09
N ILE A 58 2.31 4.07 -1.15
CA ILE A 58 3.21 4.23 -2.32
C ILE A 58 4.05 5.49 -2.17
N LEU A 59 3.45 6.63 -1.81
CA LEU A 59 4.18 7.87 -1.57
C LEU A 59 5.24 7.67 -0.48
N ALA A 60 4.88 7.08 0.66
CA ALA A 60 5.82 6.79 1.74
C ALA A 60 6.99 5.89 1.30
N LEU A 61 6.72 4.92 0.41
CA LEU A 61 7.72 4.02 -0.15
C LEU A 61 8.70 4.78 -1.07
N ILE A 62 8.17 5.63 -1.95
CA ILE A 62 8.97 6.52 -2.81
C ILE A 62 9.85 7.43 -1.94
N PHE A 63 9.27 8.06 -0.91
CA PHE A 63 10.02 8.90 0.04
C PHE A 63 11.13 8.12 0.75
N THR A 64 10.82 6.93 1.26
CA THR A 64 11.78 6.09 1.99
C THR A 64 12.98 5.71 1.13
N VAL A 65 12.74 5.39 -0.15
CA VAL A 65 13.78 5.05 -1.13
C VAL A 65 14.55 6.30 -1.56
N ALA A 66 13.87 7.40 -1.91
CA ALA A 66 14.51 8.63 -2.37
C ALA A 66 15.39 9.28 -1.28
N PHE A 67 14.90 9.38 -0.05
CA PHE A 67 15.70 9.86 1.09
C PHE A 67 16.75 8.84 1.55
N GLY A 68 16.56 7.55 1.27
CA GLY A 68 17.59 6.53 1.52
C GLY A 68 18.71 6.58 0.49
N TYR A 69 18.41 6.96 -0.75
CA TYR A 69 19.40 7.07 -1.83
C TYR A 69 20.24 8.35 -1.73
N ASN A 70 19.64 9.44 -1.25
CA ASN A 70 20.27 10.74 -1.16
C ASN A 70 21.00 11.01 0.19
N SER A 71 21.12 9.97 1.04
CA SER A 71 21.86 9.99 2.30
C SER A 71 23.16 9.21 2.18
#